data_AF-A0A2H9T3Y8-F1
#
_entry.id   AF-A0A2H9T3Y8-F1
#
_cell.length_a   1.000
_cell.length_b   1.000
_cell.length_c   1.000
_cell.angle_alpha   90.00
_cell.angle_beta   90.00
_cell.angle_gamma   90.00
#
_symmetry.space_group_name_H-M   'P 1'
#
loop_
_entity.id
_entity.type
_entity.pdbx_description
1 polymer ?
#
loop_
_entity_poly.entity_id
_entity_poly.type
_entity_poly.pdbx_seq_one_letter_code
_entity_poly.pdbx_strand_id
1 'polypeptide(L)'
;MLFAFVAENLRDWDEHINLLMMVYRSSSHEFTGVSPCEMVLGRNINLPVYLVLGRVEPKMSTCTDYTTKPRKIIDKVHEFVRDKITLSTHTVKPIQRG
;
A
#
# COMPACT_ATOMS: atom_id res chain seq x y z
N MET A 1 13.79 -0.16 -8.03
CA MET A 1 12.73 0.81 -8.41
C MET A 1 13.27 2.22 -8.56
N LEU A 2 13.84 2.86 -7.53
CA LEU A 2 14.28 4.26 -7.64
C LEU A 2 15.33 4.50 -8.74
N PHE A 3 16.37 3.67 -8.83
CA PHE A 3 17.40 3.75 -9.89
C PHE A 3 16.87 3.60 -11.33
N ALA A 4 15.64 3.08 -11.53
CA ALA A 4 15.05 2.98 -12.86
C ALA A 4 14.42 4.29 -13.36
N PHE A 5 14.22 5.26 -12.46
CA PHE A 5 13.56 6.54 -12.76
C PHE A 5 14.50 7.75 -12.65
N VAL A 6 15.71 7.56 -12.13
CA VAL A 6 16.66 8.64 -11.83
C VAL A 6 17.80 8.62 -12.86
N ALA A 7 18.31 9.80 -13.21
CA ALA A 7 19.46 9.95 -14.10
C ALA A 7 20.70 9.20 -13.57
N GLU A 8 21.63 8.85 -14.47
CA GLU A 8 22.84 8.07 -14.17
C GLU A 8 23.67 8.62 -12.98
N ASN A 9 23.60 9.93 -12.73
CA ASN A 9 24.32 10.61 -11.65
C ASN A 9 23.48 10.90 -10.39
N LEU A 10 22.28 10.31 -10.26
CA LEU A 10 21.40 10.49 -9.09
C LEU A 10 21.08 11.96 -8.76
N ARG A 11 20.98 12.84 -9.75
CA ARG A 11 20.82 14.29 -9.52
C ARG A 11 19.37 14.77 -9.41
N ASP A 12 18.43 13.98 -9.89
CA ASP A 12 16.99 14.29 -10.02
C ASP A 12 16.11 13.39 -9.16
N TRP A 13 16.70 12.67 -8.19
CA TRP A 13 15.96 11.69 -7.37
C TRP A 13 14.83 12.33 -6.55
N ASP A 14 14.99 13.58 -6.16
CA ASP A 14 14.04 14.37 -5.40
C ASP A 14 12.84 14.82 -6.24
N GLU A 15 13.01 14.99 -7.55
CA GLU A 15 11.89 15.24 -8.48
C GLU A 15 11.00 13.99 -8.61
N HIS A 16 11.62 12.80 -8.63
CA HIS A 16 10.91 11.52 -8.83
C HIS A 16 10.32 10.93 -7.55
N ILE A 17 10.76 11.37 -6.38
CA ILE A 17 10.38 10.77 -5.10
C ILE A 17 8.86 10.80 -4.87
N ASN A 18 8.19 11.90 -5.23
CA ASN A 18 6.76 12.06 -5.01
C ASN A 18 5.94 11.07 -5.85
N LEU A 19 6.34 10.89 -7.11
CA LEU A 19 5.70 9.94 -8.03
C LEU A 19 5.94 8.50 -7.56
N LEU A 20 7.18 8.16 -7.21
CA LEU A 20 7.54 6.84 -6.70
C LEU A 20 6.78 6.51 -5.40
N MET A 21 6.67 7.47 -4.49
CA MET A 21 5.92 7.31 -3.25
C MET A 21 4.43 7.13 -3.50
N MET A 22 3.85 7.79 -4.50
CA MET A 22 2.46 7.55 -4.89
C MET A 22 2.26 6.13 -5.40
N VAL A 23 3.11 5.67 -6.32
CA VAL A 23 3.07 4.29 -6.85
C VAL A 23 3.20 3.29 -5.72
N TYR A 24 4.25 3.41 -4.89
CA TYR A 24 4.48 2.53 -3.76
C TYR A 24 3.29 2.45 -2.80
N ARG A 25 2.69 3.60 -2.44
CA ARG A 25 1.54 3.64 -1.53
C ARG A 25 0.28 3.01 -2.12
N SER A 26 0.13 3.04 -3.44
CA SER A 26 -1.04 2.49 -4.16
C SER A 26 -0.87 1.03 -4.62
N SER A 27 0.36 0.54 -4.71
CA SER A 27 0.67 -0.82 -5.12
C SER A 27 0.64 -1.78 -3.94
N SER A 28 0.15 -3.00 -4.15
CA SER A 28 0.23 -4.07 -3.16
C SER A 28 1.68 -4.38 -2.82
N HIS A 29 1.99 -4.42 -1.53
CA HIS A 29 3.31 -4.82 -1.06
C HIS A 29 3.43 -6.36 -1.07
N GLU A 30 4.51 -6.90 -1.63
CA GLU A 30 4.66 -8.33 -1.94
C GLU A 30 4.39 -9.25 -0.74
N PHE A 31 4.94 -8.91 0.42
CA PHE A 31 4.78 -9.72 1.63
C PHE A 31 3.34 -9.69 2.18
N THR A 32 2.78 -8.49 2.32
CA THR A 32 1.49 -8.28 2.97
C THR A 32 0.33 -8.55 2.02
N GLY A 33 0.54 -8.44 0.70
CA GLY A 33 -0.49 -8.56 -0.34
C GLY A 33 -1.44 -7.36 -0.42
N VAL A 34 -1.28 -6.36 0.45
CA VAL A 34 -2.13 -5.16 0.55
C VAL A 34 -1.29 -3.92 0.31
N SER A 35 -1.91 -2.86 -0.23
CA SER A 35 -1.20 -1.60 -0.42
C SER A 35 -1.02 -0.84 0.92
N PRO A 36 0.05 -0.04 1.07
CA PRO A 36 0.21 0.82 2.24
C PRO A 36 -0.98 1.77 2.47
N CYS A 37 -1.58 2.30 1.40
CA CYS A 37 -2.79 3.13 1.52
C CYS A 37 -3.98 2.37 2.09
N GLU A 38 -4.22 1.13 1.66
CA GLU A 38 -5.31 0.33 2.22
C GLU A 38 -5.10 0.02 3.70
N MET A 39 -3.86 -0.22 4.12
CA MET A 39 -3.53 -0.48 5.52
C MET A 39 -3.79 0.74 6.42
N VAL A 40 -3.56 1.95 5.93
CA VAL A 40 -3.74 3.19 6.72
C VAL A 40 -5.15 3.76 6.60
N LEU A 41 -5.73 3.74 5.40
CA LEU A 41 -6.99 4.43 5.09
C LEU A 41 -8.19 3.48 4.98
N GLY A 42 -7.98 2.16 4.95
CA GLY A 42 -9.04 1.19 4.72
C GLY A 42 -9.62 1.24 3.30
N ARG A 43 -8.93 1.90 2.37
CA ARG A 43 -9.36 2.08 0.98
C ARG A 43 -8.19 2.46 0.07
N ASN A 44 -8.35 2.19 -1.22
CA ASN A 44 -7.44 2.66 -2.26
C ASN A 44 -7.61 4.16 -2.52
N ILE A 45 -6.50 4.87 -2.65
CA ILE A 45 -6.50 6.29 -3.03
C ILE A 45 -6.96 6.49 -4.49
N ASN A 46 -7.44 7.69 -4.80
CA ASN A 46 -7.72 8.07 -6.19
C ASN A 46 -6.40 8.51 -6.84
N LEU A 47 -5.92 7.71 -7.78
CA LEU A 47 -4.77 8.07 -8.62
C LEU A 47 -5.19 9.02 -9.75
N PRO A 48 -4.33 9.96 -10.16
CA PRO A 48 -4.61 10.85 -11.30
C PRO A 48 -4.97 10.11 -12.59
N VAL A 49 -4.40 8.92 -12.82
CA VAL A 49 -4.68 8.09 -13.99
C VAL A 49 -6.17 7.68 -14.10
N TYR A 50 -6.87 7.60 -12.96
CA TYR A 50 -8.29 7.28 -12.93
C TYR A 50 -9.18 8.41 -13.49
N LEU A 51 -8.68 9.63 -13.58
CA LEU A 51 -9.40 10.73 -14.26
C LEU A 51 -9.50 10.48 -15.77
N VAL A 52 -8.47 9.87 -16.34
CA VAL A 52 -8.40 9.57 -17.79
C VAL A 52 -9.09 8.25 -18.11
N LEU A 53 -8.83 7.21 -17.32
CA LEU A 53 -9.38 5.87 -17.52
C LEU A 53 -10.84 5.74 -17.04
N GLY A 54 -11.29 6.67 -16.21
CA GLY A 54 -12.50 6.52 -15.40
C GLY A 54 -12.28 5.54 -14.24
N ARG A 55 -13.06 5.71 -13.17
CA ARG A 55 -13.13 4.76 -12.05
C ARG A 55 -14.59 4.44 -11.76
N VAL A 56 -14.86 3.17 -11.47
CA VAL A 56 -16.13 2.79 -10.86
C VAL A 56 -16.13 3.32 -9.43
N GLU A 57 -16.85 4.41 -9.19
CA GLU A 57 -17.03 4.92 -7.84
C GLU A 57 -17.81 3.90 -6.99
N PRO A 58 -17.41 3.67 -5.74
CA PRO A 58 -18.22 2.90 -4.82
C PRO A 58 -19.56 3.61 -4.63
N LYS A 59 -20.66 2.85 -4.63
CA LYS A 59 -22.02 3.40 -4.39
C LYS A 59 -22.01 4.35 -3.20
N MET A 60 -22.61 5.54 -3.40
CA MET A 60 -22.76 6.56 -2.37
C MET A 60 -23.23 5.91 -1.07
N SER A 61 -22.39 6.01 -0.05
CA SER A 61 -22.65 5.45 1.26
C SER A 61 -23.22 6.53 2.16
N THR A 62 -24.21 6.20 2.99
CA THR A 62 -24.73 7.10 4.02
C THR A 62 -23.59 7.65 4.88
N CYS A 63 -23.73 8.84 5.48
CA CYS A 63 -22.66 9.46 6.29
C CYS A 63 -22.08 8.50 7.36
N THR A 64 -22.95 7.73 8.02
CA THR A 64 -22.55 6.70 9.00
C THR A 64 -21.72 5.56 8.39
N ASP A 65 -21.96 5.21 7.13
CA ASP A 65 -21.22 4.18 6.43
C ASP A 65 -19.79 4.63 6.08
N TYR A 66 -19.60 5.93 5.84
CA TYR A 66 -18.30 6.48 5.45
C TYR A 66 -17.24 6.29 6.54
N THR A 67 -17.63 6.37 7.81
CA THR A 67 -16.69 6.21 8.94
C THR A 67 -16.58 4.76 9.40
N THR A 68 -17.67 4.01 9.34
CA THR A 68 -17.71 2.62 9.83
C THR A 68 -17.08 1.62 8.86
N LYS A 69 -17.20 1.82 7.54
CA LYS A 69 -16.63 0.90 6.53
C LYS A 69 -15.10 0.90 6.54
N PRO A 70 -14.41 2.06 6.43
CA PRO A 70 -12.95 2.08 6.44
C PRO A 70 -12.37 1.52 7.74
N ARG A 71 -12.99 1.82 8.88
CA ARG A 71 -12.57 1.28 10.19
C ARG A 71 -12.57 -0.25 10.20
N LYS A 72 -13.68 -0.87 9.78
CA LYS A 72 -13.78 -2.34 9.68
C LYS A 72 -12.76 -2.93 8.71
N ILE A 73 -12.44 -2.24 7.62
CA ILE A 73 -11.44 -2.69 6.66
C ILE A 73 -10.05 -2.63 7.27
N ILE A 74 -9.70 -1.51 7.91
CA ILE A 74 -8.42 -1.31 8.60
C ILE A 74 -8.21 -2.42 9.65
N ASP A 75 -9.20 -2.68 10.50
CA ASP A 75 -9.13 -3.70 11.54
C ASP A 75 -8.83 -5.09 10.93
N LYS A 76 -9.56 -5.48 9.87
CA LYS A 76 -9.35 -6.75 9.16
C LYS A 76 -7.99 -6.84 8.47
N VAL A 77 -7.55 -5.77 7.81
CA VAL A 77 -6.25 -5.73 7.13
C VAL A 77 -5.13 -5.86 8.15
N HIS A 78 -5.22 -5.19 9.30
CA HIS A 78 -4.23 -5.31 10.36
C HIS A 78 -4.18 -6.72 10.97
N GLU A 79 -5.33 -7.34 11.24
CA GLU A 79 -5.40 -8.73 11.71
C GLU A 79 -4.71 -9.67 10.72
N PHE A 80 -5.10 -9.62 9.44
CA PHE A 80 -4.52 -10.43 8.37
C PHE A 80 -3.00 -10.26 8.23
N VAL A 81 -2.51 -9.03 8.26
CA VAL A 81 -1.07 -8.75 8.12
C VAL A 81 -0.30 -9.23 9.35
N ARG A 82 -0.84 -9.07 10.57
CA ARG A 82 -0.18 -9.56 11.80
C ARG A 82 -0.08 -11.08 11.81
N ASP A 83 -1.10 -11.77 11.34
CA ASP A 83 -1.06 -13.23 11.18
C ASP A 83 0.05 -13.61 10.22
N LYS A 84 0.11 -12.99 9.03
CA LYS A 84 1.19 -13.25 8.06
C LYS A 84 2.58 -13.01 8.63
N ILE A 85 2.78 -11.92 9.38
CA ILE A 85 4.04 -11.62 10.05
C ILE A 85 4.38 -12.75 11.04
N THR A 86 3.43 -13.12 11.88
CA THR A 86 3.61 -14.17 12.90
C THR A 86 3.94 -15.52 12.27
N LEU A 87 3.20 -15.95 11.24
CA LEU A 87 3.50 -17.18 10.49
C LEU A 87 4.92 -17.16 9.92
N SER A 88 5.35 -16.02 9.37
CA SER A 88 6.69 -15.89 8.79
C SER A 88 7.80 -15.92 9.84
N THR A 89 7.57 -15.37 11.04
CA THR A 89 8.55 -15.46 12.13
C THR A 89 8.77 -16.89 12.63
N HIS A 90 7.76 -17.75 12.54
CA HIS A 90 7.87 -19.16 12.95
C HIS A 90 8.56 -20.06 11.91
N THR A 91 8.59 -19.67 10.63
CA THR A 91 9.15 -20.50 9.55
C THR A 91 10.62 -20.22 9.26
N VAL A 92 11.16 -19.08 9.70
CA VAL A 92 12.58 -18.75 9.53
C VAL A 92 13.43 -19.52 10.56
N LYS A 93 14.11 -20.59 10.12
CA LYS A 93 15.16 -21.25 10.91
C LYS A 93 16.25 -20.23 11.26
N PRO A 94 16.76 -20.20 12.51
CA PRO A 94 17.81 -19.27 12.89
C PRO A 94 19.06 -19.54 12.04
N ILE A 95 19.51 -18.50 11.34
CA ILE A 95 20.77 -18.51 10.61
C ILE A 95 21.88 -18.67 11.65
N GLN A 96 22.48 -19.87 11.70
CA GLN A 96 23.69 -20.14 12.48
C GLN A 96 24.80 -19.25 11.88
N ARG A 97 25.09 -18.12 12.52
CA ARG A 97 26.29 -17.33 12.22
C ARG A 97 27.46 -18.01 12.94
N GLY A 98 28.37 -18.59 12.16
CA GLY A 98 29.71 -19.00 12.60
C GLY A 98 30.65 -17.82 12.75
#